data_AF-A0A0K0CUP4-F1
#
_entry.id   AF-A0A0K0CUP4-F1
#
_cell.length_a   1.000
_cell.length_b   1.000
_cell.length_c   1.000
_cell.angle_alpha   90.00
_cell.angle_beta   90.00
_cell.angle_gamma   90.00
#
_symmetry.space_group_name_H-M   'P 1'
#
loop_
_entity.id
_entity.type
_entity.pdbx_description
1 polymer ?
#
loop_
_entity_poly.entity_id
_entity_poly.type
_entity_poly.pdbx_seq_one_letter_code
_entity_poly.pdbx_strand_id
1 'polypeptide(L)'
;MFEGLDTSISGRYATTTFRQKQVRKGKEKPEDKERKEREAKKQAELQEKYDLWNKGVAQIERREQQMEEMARVAAEPLARMADDKEMNRHLKEIIHEEDPMAAMLRSKKREDAIDCGELVYPTYQGECPPNRFGIRPGYRWDGVDRSNGFEAKLARARNAKSAQDKEFYQNIQLYE
;
A
#
# COMPACT_ATOMS: atom_id res chain seq x y z
N MET A 1 30.92 -56.32 8.61
CA MET A 1 32.29 -56.19 8.06
C MET A 1 32.60 -54.84 7.37
N PHE A 2 31.65 -53.90 7.21
CA PHE A 2 31.91 -52.61 6.52
C PHE A 2 31.59 -51.37 7.38
N GLU A 3 31.36 -51.53 8.69
CA GLU A 3 30.92 -50.44 9.58
C GLU A 3 32.02 -49.52 10.09
N GLY A 4 33.27 -49.98 10.14
CA GLY A 4 34.43 -49.20 10.58
C GLY A 4 35.31 -48.65 9.46
N LEU A 5 34.88 -48.74 8.19
CA LEU A 5 35.65 -48.21 7.07
C LEU A 5 35.32 -46.73 6.83
N ASP A 6 36.34 -45.96 6.47
CA ASP A 6 36.19 -44.53 6.21
C ASP A 6 35.23 -44.26 5.04
N THR A 7 34.49 -43.15 5.14
CA THR A 7 33.42 -42.75 4.20
C THR A 7 33.91 -42.60 2.76
N SER A 8 35.19 -42.27 2.58
CA SER A 8 35.86 -42.20 1.27
C SER A 8 36.01 -43.55 0.59
N ILE A 9 36.21 -44.63 1.36
CA ILE A 9 36.39 -45.99 0.86
C ILE A 9 35.03 -46.71 0.77
N SER A 10 34.15 -46.47 1.74
CA SER A 10 32.88 -47.17 1.85
C SER A 10 31.79 -46.61 0.91
N GLY A 11 31.97 -45.39 0.38
CA GLY A 11 31.02 -44.75 -0.55
C GLY A 11 29.64 -44.47 0.05
N ARG A 12 29.51 -44.48 1.38
CA ARG A 12 28.21 -44.44 2.11
C ARG A 12 27.37 -43.19 1.84
N TYR A 13 27.98 -42.13 1.32
CA TYR A 13 27.33 -40.86 0.99
C TYR A 13 27.65 -40.37 -0.43
N ALA A 14 28.02 -41.27 -1.34
CA ALA A 14 28.29 -40.89 -2.72
C ALA A 14 27.00 -40.41 -3.41
N THR A 15 27.05 -39.25 -4.06
CA THR A 15 25.91 -38.72 -4.81
C THR A 15 25.66 -39.57 -6.06
N THR A 16 24.40 -39.86 -6.34
CA THR A 16 24.00 -40.65 -7.51
C THR A 16 24.37 -39.91 -8.80
N THR A 17 25.41 -40.37 -9.49
CA THR A 17 25.79 -39.85 -10.80
C THR A 17 24.95 -40.50 -11.89
N PHE A 18 24.00 -39.76 -12.46
CA PHE A 18 23.26 -40.21 -13.64
C PHE A 18 24.15 -40.11 -14.89
N ARG A 19 24.26 -41.21 -15.65
CA ARG A 19 24.89 -41.18 -16.98
C ARG A 19 24.01 -40.34 -17.92
N GLN A 20 24.43 -39.11 -18.21
CA GLN A 20 23.73 -38.30 -19.20
C GLN A 20 23.81 -39.01 -20.55
N LYS A 21 22.65 -39.27 -21.16
CA LYS A 21 22.55 -39.78 -22.54
C LYS A 21 23.39 -38.85 -23.41
N GLN A 22 24.34 -39.38 -24.18
CA GLN A 22 25.14 -38.61 -25.13
C GLN A 22 24.26 -38.13 -26.30
N VAL A 23 23.30 -37.27 -25.99
CA VAL A 23 22.76 -36.34 -26.96
C VAL A 23 23.88 -35.34 -27.15
N ARG A 24 24.37 -35.18 -28.39
CA ARG A 24 25.18 -34.02 -28.76
C ARG A 24 24.37 -32.80 -28.32
N LYS A 25 24.65 -32.21 -27.16
CA LYS A 25 24.24 -30.85 -26.85
C LYS A 25 24.92 -30.02 -27.92
N GLY A 26 24.18 -29.69 -28.98
CA GLY A 26 24.66 -28.75 -29.98
C GLY A 26 25.16 -27.53 -29.23
N LYS A 27 26.39 -27.09 -29.51
CA LYS A 27 26.87 -25.80 -29.00
C LYS A 27 25.80 -24.78 -29.41
N GLU A 28 25.16 -24.14 -28.45
CA GLU A 28 24.21 -23.06 -28.74
C GLU A 28 24.89 -22.09 -29.69
N LYS A 29 24.28 -21.85 -30.84
CA LYS A 29 24.84 -20.91 -31.81
C LYS A 29 24.85 -19.52 -31.14
N PRO A 30 25.84 -18.67 -31.46
CA PRO A 30 25.86 -17.30 -30.92
C PRO A 30 24.54 -16.54 -31.17
N GLU A 31 23.89 -16.81 -32.30
CA GLU A 31 22.56 -16.26 -32.66
C GLU A 31 21.43 -16.72 -31.71
N ASP A 32 21.46 -17.97 -31.23
CA ASP A 32 20.46 -18.47 -30.28
C ASP A 32 20.60 -17.81 -28.91
N LYS A 33 21.84 -17.45 -28.51
CA LYS A 33 22.11 -16.72 -27.27
C LYS A 33 21.64 -15.27 -27.36
N GLU A 34 21.96 -14.59 -28.47
CA GLU A 34 21.51 -13.21 -28.70
C GLU A 34 19.97 -13.12 -28.77
N ARG A 35 19.32 -14.11 -29.38
CA ARG A 35 17.86 -14.22 -29.39
C ARG A 35 17.28 -14.40 -27.98
N LYS A 36 17.86 -15.28 -27.16
CA LYS A 36 17.46 -15.47 -25.75
C LYS A 36 17.66 -14.22 -24.91
N GLU A 37 18.77 -13.51 -25.09
CA GLU A 37 19.02 -12.25 -24.38
C GLU A 37 18.01 -11.16 -24.79
N ARG A 38 17.68 -11.06 -26.08
CA ARG A 38 16.66 -10.13 -26.57
C ARG A 38 15.27 -10.50 -26.03
N GLU A 39 14.91 -11.78 -25.99
CA GLU A 39 13.65 -12.25 -25.41
C GLU A 39 13.61 -12.00 -23.89
N ALA A 40 14.71 -12.24 -23.17
CA ALA A 40 14.83 -11.98 -21.74
C ALA A 40 14.70 -10.49 -21.42
N LYS A 41 15.31 -9.60 -22.21
CA LYS A 41 15.14 -8.13 -22.07
C LYS A 41 13.69 -7.71 -22.28
N LYS A 42 13.02 -8.23 -23.32
CA LYS A 42 11.59 -7.97 -23.55
C LYS A 42 10.71 -8.49 -22.41
N GLN A 43 11.04 -9.65 -21.85
CA GLN A 43 10.33 -10.19 -20.70
C GLN A 43 10.56 -9.35 -19.46
N ALA A 44 11.77 -8.87 -19.21
CA ALA A 44 12.09 -7.99 -18.09
C ALA A 44 11.34 -6.65 -18.21
N GLU A 45 11.35 -6.00 -19.38
CA GLU A 45 10.58 -4.76 -19.62
C GLU A 45 9.07 -4.97 -19.40
N LEU A 46 8.55 -6.13 -19.80
CA LEU A 46 7.14 -6.45 -19.62
C LEU A 46 6.83 -6.74 -18.14
N GLN A 47 7.72 -7.43 -17.43
CA GLN A 47 7.62 -7.66 -16.00
C GLN A 47 7.62 -6.34 -15.22
N GLU A 48 8.52 -5.41 -15.53
CA GLU A 48 8.55 -4.09 -14.88
C GLU A 48 7.24 -3.32 -15.08
N LYS A 49 6.67 -3.38 -16.30
CA LYS A 49 5.36 -2.78 -16.58
C LYS A 49 4.23 -3.43 -15.78
N TYR A 50 4.23 -4.76 -15.68
CA TYR A 50 3.24 -5.48 -14.87
C TYR A 50 3.42 -5.21 -13.39
N ASP A 51 4.65 -5.12 -12.88
CA ASP A 51 4.92 -4.82 -11.47
C ASP A 51 4.44 -3.42 -11.09
N LEU A 52 4.54 -2.46 -12.01
CA LEU A 52 3.98 -1.12 -11.81
C LEU A 52 2.45 -1.15 -11.81
N TRP A 53 1.83 -1.84 -12.79
CA TRP A 53 0.38 -1.89 -12.92
C TRP A 53 -0.30 -2.70 -11.82
N ASN A 54 0.32 -3.78 -11.36
CA ASN A 54 -0.21 -4.64 -10.29
C ASN A 54 -0.14 -3.97 -8.91
N LYS A 55 0.60 -2.86 -8.77
CA LYS A 55 0.64 -2.07 -7.54
C LYS A 55 -0.47 -1.02 -7.53
N GLY A 56 -1.02 -0.76 -6.34
CA GLY A 56 -2.00 0.32 -6.19
C GLY A 56 -1.32 1.68 -6.30
N VAL A 57 -1.82 2.56 -7.17
CA VAL A 57 -1.31 3.94 -7.36
C VAL A 57 -1.23 4.68 -6.02
N ALA A 58 -2.30 4.63 -5.21
CA ALA A 58 -2.33 5.26 -3.88
C ALA A 58 -1.30 4.69 -2.88
N GLN A 59 -0.87 3.44 -3.05
CA GLN A 59 0.18 2.86 -2.20
C GLN A 59 1.56 3.40 -2.57
N ILE A 60 1.79 3.62 -3.86
CA ILE A 60 3.03 4.21 -4.39
C ILE A 60 3.12 5.68 -3.93
N GLU A 61 2.08 6.47 -4.18
CA GLU A 61 2.02 7.88 -3.76
C GLU A 61 2.22 8.03 -2.24
N ARG A 62 1.54 7.19 -1.45
CA ARG A 62 1.71 7.21 0.01
C ARG A 62 3.14 6.86 0.43
N ARG A 63 3.80 5.93 -0.28
CA ARG A 63 5.20 5.57 0.00
C ARG A 63 6.13 6.73 -0.34
N GLU A 64 5.90 7.40 -1.46
CA GLU A 64 6.68 8.58 -1.87
C GLU A 64 6.53 9.72 -0.87
N GLN A 65 5.29 10.05 -0.49
CA GLN A 65 5.00 11.03 0.56
C GLN A 65 5.68 10.66 1.89
N GLN A 66 5.65 9.39 2.30
CA GLN A 66 6.36 8.95 3.50
C GLN A 66 7.87 9.13 3.40
N MET A 67 8.48 8.85 2.26
CA MET A 67 9.92 9.04 2.05
C MET A 67 10.30 10.52 2.09
N GLU A 68 9.50 11.39 1.47
CA GLU A 68 9.70 12.83 1.49
C GLU A 68 9.52 13.41 2.89
N GLU A 69 8.47 13.00 3.61
CA GLU A 69 8.24 13.37 5.00
C GLU A 69 9.37 12.90 5.91
N MET A 70 9.87 11.67 5.73
CA MET A 70 11.02 11.17 6.49
C MET A 70 12.29 12.00 6.22
N ALA A 71 12.54 12.38 4.96
CA ALA A 71 13.67 13.24 4.62
C ALA A 71 13.52 14.64 5.23
N ARG A 72 12.31 15.20 5.22
CA ARG A 72 12.00 16.50 5.85
C ARG A 72 12.23 16.44 7.36
N VAL A 73 11.63 15.46 8.05
CA VAL A 73 11.76 15.29 9.50
C VAL A 73 13.21 15.02 9.91
N ALA A 74 13.98 14.29 9.09
CA ALA A 74 15.41 14.07 9.37
C ALA A 74 16.25 15.35 9.31
N ALA A 75 15.81 16.36 8.54
CA ALA A 75 16.45 17.67 8.47
C ALA A 75 15.93 18.66 9.54
N GLU A 76 14.74 18.41 10.09
CA GLU A 76 14.11 19.25 11.12
C GLU A 76 14.77 19.05 12.50
N PRO A 77 14.72 20.07 13.39
CA PRO A 77 15.11 19.92 14.78
C PRO A 77 14.14 18.99 15.53
N LEU A 78 14.63 18.33 16.58
CA LEU A 78 13.84 17.37 17.39
C LEU A 78 12.54 17.97 17.96
N ALA A 79 12.55 19.25 18.34
CA ALA A 79 11.41 19.94 18.93
C ALA A 79 10.97 21.11 18.03
N ARG A 80 9.66 21.16 17.76
CA ARG A 80 9.02 22.29 17.08
C ARG A 80 8.60 23.34 18.10
N MET A 81 8.95 24.60 17.84
CA MET A 81 8.58 25.74 18.68
C MET A 81 7.39 26.50 18.09
N ALA A 82 6.82 27.45 18.84
CA ALA A 82 5.71 28.27 18.37
C ALA A 82 6.04 29.07 17.08
N ASP A 83 7.32 29.43 16.89
CA ASP A 83 7.79 30.20 15.74
C ASP A 83 8.13 29.35 14.51
N ASP A 84 7.88 28.04 14.55
CA ASP A 84 8.16 27.13 13.43
C ASP A 84 7.34 27.54 12.18
N LYS A 85 8.05 27.88 11.10
CA LYS A 85 7.44 28.42 9.88
C LYS A 85 6.58 27.39 9.15
N GLU A 86 7.04 26.13 9.10
CA GLU A 86 6.38 25.04 8.39
C GLU A 86 5.10 24.64 9.10
N MET A 87 5.18 24.48 10.43
CA MET A 87 4.01 24.23 11.27
C MET A 87 2.97 25.35 11.12
N ASN A 88 3.40 26.62 11.21
CA ASN A 88 2.52 27.76 11.08
C ASN A 88 1.90 27.89 9.68
N ARG A 89 2.61 27.49 8.62
CA ARG A 89 2.06 27.43 7.27
C ARG A 89 0.95 26.38 7.18
N HIS A 90 1.22 25.17 7.63
CA HIS A 90 0.23 24.09 7.65
C HIS A 90 -1.03 24.48 8.44
N LEU A 91 -0.87 25.07 9.64
CA LEU A 91 -2.02 25.51 10.45
C LEU A 91 -2.88 26.57 9.75
N LYS A 92 -2.27 27.48 8.98
CA LYS A 92 -3.01 28.48 8.18
C LYS A 92 -3.76 27.86 7.01
N GLU A 93 -3.32 26.72 6.49
CA GLU A 93 -3.97 26.02 5.39
C GLU A 93 -5.23 25.26 5.85
N ILE A 94 -5.33 24.90 7.13
CA ILE A 94 -6.48 24.19 7.69
C ILE A 94 -7.72 25.09 7.67
N ILE A 95 -8.68 24.75 6.81
CA ILE A 95 -9.99 25.42 6.78
C ILE A 95 -10.88 24.78 7.84
N HIS A 96 -11.33 25.59 8.79
CA HIS A 96 -12.25 25.17 9.85
C HIS A 96 -13.69 25.29 9.36
N GLU A 97 -14.57 24.36 9.75
CA GLU A 97 -15.96 24.36 9.27
C GLU A 97 -16.82 25.46 9.92
N GLU A 98 -16.45 25.88 11.12
CA GLU A 98 -17.14 26.90 11.91
C GLU A 98 -16.84 28.33 11.43
N ASP A 99 -15.87 28.50 10.52
CA ASP A 99 -15.53 29.81 9.96
C ASP A 99 -16.59 30.26 8.94
N PRO A 100 -17.19 31.47 9.09
CA PRO A 100 -18.15 32.00 8.12
C PRO A 100 -17.59 32.10 6.69
N MET A 101 -16.27 32.22 6.52
CA MET A 101 -15.60 32.29 5.22
C MET A 101 -15.20 30.92 4.65
N ALA A 102 -15.42 29.82 5.38
CA ALA A 102 -14.98 28.48 4.98
C ALA A 102 -15.46 28.06 3.59
N ALA A 103 -16.72 28.36 3.26
CA ALA A 103 -17.30 28.04 1.95
C ALA A 103 -16.57 28.75 0.79
N MET A 104 -16.24 30.03 0.98
CA MET A 104 -15.50 30.83 -0.01
C MET A 104 -14.05 30.36 -0.17
N LEU A 105 -13.40 29.98 0.94
CA LEU A 105 -12.03 29.44 0.88
C LEU A 105 -12.00 28.08 0.17
N ARG A 106 -12.99 27.21 0.41
CA ARG A 106 -13.12 25.92 -0.27
C ARG A 106 -13.35 26.08 -1.78
N SER A 107 -14.19 27.03 -2.19
CA SER A 107 -14.42 27.29 -3.63
C SER A 107 -13.16 27.84 -4.30
N LYS A 108 -12.46 28.79 -3.67
CA LYS A 108 -11.19 29.32 -4.16
C LYS A 108 -10.12 28.25 -4.32
N LYS A 109 -9.90 27.41 -3.31
CA LYS A 109 -8.95 26.29 -3.41
C LYS A 109 -9.26 25.35 -4.59
N ARG A 110 -10.55 25.13 -4.87
CA ARG A 110 -10.97 24.33 -6.02
C ARG A 110 -10.69 25.05 -7.35
N GLU A 111 -10.92 26.34 -7.44
CA GLU A 111 -10.59 27.16 -8.61
C GLU A 111 -9.07 27.18 -8.85
N ASP A 112 -8.29 27.43 -7.80
CA ASP A 112 -6.82 27.43 -7.87
C ASP A 112 -6.26 26.09 -8.36
N ALA A 113 -6.84 24.96 -7.92
CA ALA A 113 -6.45 23.63 -8.39
C ALA A 113 -6.75 23.43 -9.89
N ILE A 114 -7.90 23.91 -10.36
CA ILE A 114 -8.28 23.86 -11.77
C ILE A 114 -7.35 24.74 -12.62
N ASP A 115 -7.05 25.95 -12.14
CA ASP A 115 -6.14 26.89 -12.82
C ASP A 115 -4.70 26.36 -12.90
N CYS A 116 -4.25 25.64 -11.87
CA CYS A 116 -2.97 24.93 -11.88
C CYS A 116 -2.96 23.71 -12.82
N GLY A 117 -4.07 23.37 -13.47
CA GLY A 117 -4.19 22.24 -14.38
C GLY A 117 -4.37 20.88 -13.69
N GLU A 118 -4.74 20.87 -12.41
CA GLU A 118 -5.00 19.64 -11.66
C GLU A 118 -6.34 19.02 -12.09
N LEU A 119 -6.36 17.71 -12.33
CA LEU A 119 -7.55 17.01 -12.75
C LEU A 119 -8.48 16.75 -11.56
N VAL A 120 -9.40 17.69 -11.30
CA VAL A 120 -10.39 17.56 -10.22
C VAL A 120 -11.56 16.68 -10.67
N TYR A 121 -11.51 15.40 -10.30
CA TYR A 121 -12.64 14.49 -10.52
C TYR A 121 -13.84 14.87 -9.64
N PRO A 122 -15.07 14.80 -10.16
CA PRO A 122 -16.26 14.97 -9.33
C PRO A 122 -16.31 13.88 -8.25
N THR A 123 -16.87 14.23 -7.10
CA THR A 123 -17.14 13.29 -6.00
C THR A 123 -18.61 12.90 -5.98
N TYR A 124 -18.91 11.70 -5.51
CA TYR A 124 -20.30 11.30 -5.27
C TYR A 124 -21.00 12.22 -4.25
N GLN A 125 -22.22 12.66 -4.56
CA GLN A 125 -22.98 13.61 -3.74
C GLN A 125 -24.07 12.95 -2.88
N GLY A 126 -24.44 11.70 -3.15
CA GLY A 126 -25.48 11.01 -2.39
C GLY A 126 -24.99 10.41 -1.07
N GLU A 127 -25.93 9.84 -0.33
CA GLU A 127 -25.65 9.03 0.85
C GLU A 127 -24.98 7.71 0.43
N CYS A 128 -23.92 7.32 1.12
CA CYS A 128 -23.22 6.06 0.87
C CYS A 128 -23.02 5.30 2.18
N PRO A 129 -23.10 3.96 2.17
CA PRO A 129 -22.84 3.16 3.35
C PRO A 129 -21.38 3.38 3.81
N PRO A 130 -21.13 3.53 5.13
CA PRO A 130 -19.78 3.69 5.63
C PRO A 130 -18.98 2.39 5.46
N ASN A 131 -17.69 2.53 5.17
CA ASN A 131 -16.75 1.40 5.12
C ASN A 131 -15.58 1.64 6.08
N ARG A 132 -14.85 0.57 6.41
CA ARG A 132 -13.70 0.63 7.32
C ARG A 132 -12.61 1.63 6.91
N PHE A 133 -12.49 1.95 5.63
CA PHE A 133 -11.40 2.76 5.09
C PHE A 133 -11.79 4.23 4.84
N GLY A 134 -13.04 4.62 5.10
CA GLY A 134 -13.54 5.97 4.80
C GLY A 134 -13.52 6.33 3.31
N ILE A 135 -13.38 5.36 2.41
CA ILE A 135 -13.28 5.61 0.97
C ILE A 135 -14.69 5.90 0.44
N ARG A 136 -14.89 7.10 -0.13
CA ARG A 136 -16.16 7.45 -0.77
C ARG A 136 -16.29 6.73 -2.11
N PRO A 137 -17.51 6.35 -2.52
CA PRO A 137 -17.73 5.76 -3.83
C PRO A 137 -17.38 6.75 -4.94
N GLY A 138 -17.05 6.21 -6.12
CA GLY A 138 -16.84 7.02 -7.31
C GLY A 138 -18.12 7.77 -7.71
N TYR A 139 -17.95 8.90 -8.40
CA TYR A 139 -19.08 9.78 -8.80
C TYR A 139 -20.16 9.11 -9.65
N ARG A 140 -19.85 7.99 -10.32
CA ARG A 140 -20.77 7.22 -11.18
C ARG A 140 -21.52 6.12 -10.45
N TRP A 141 -21.31 5.98 -9.14
CA TRP A 141 -22.04 5.00 -8.36
C TRP A 141 -23.54 5.35 -8.33
N ASP A 142 -24.40 4.35 -8.47
CA ASP A 142 -25.85 4.53 -8.62
C ASP A 142 -26.60 4.68 -7.29
N GLY A 143 -25.90 4.57 -6.17
CA GLY A 143 -26.48 4.65 -4.82
C GLY A 143 -27.07 3.34 -4.31
N VAL A 144 -27.06 2.26 -5.09
CA VAL A 144 -27.65 0.98 -4.68
C VAL A 144 -26.59 0.12 -4.01
N ASP A 145 -26.81 -0.21 -2.73
CA ASP A 145 -25.96 -1.14 -1.97
C ASP A 145 -26.15 -2.58 -2.48
N ARG A 146 -25.06 -3.16 -3.00
CA ARG A 146 -24.99 -4.55 -3.49
C ARG A 146 -24.08 -5.42 -2.61
N SER A 147 -23.86 -5.03 -1.37
CA SER A 147 -22.99 -5.76 -0.45
C SER A 147 -23.64 -7.02 0.13
N ASN A 148 -22.81 -7.89 0.70
CA ASN A 148 -23.26 -9.04 1.50
C ASN A 148 -23.50 -8.68 2.99
N GLY A 149 -23.45 -7.39 3.34
CA GLY A 149 -23.57 -6.89 4.71
C GLY A 149 -22.34 -7.11 5.61
N PHE A 150 -21.18 -7.49 5.07
CA PHE A 150 -19.95 -7.73 5.86
C PHE A 150 -19.50 -6.48 6.65
N GLU A 151 -19.43 -5.31 6.01
CA GLU A 151 -19.01 -4.06 6.66
C GLU A 151 -19.94 -3.69 7.83
N ALA A 152 -21.25 -3.85 7.66
CA ALA A 152 -22.23 -3.60 8.71
C ALA A 152 -22.08 -4.57 9.89
N LYS A 153 -21.83 -5.87 9.62
CA LYS A 153 -21.56 -6.86 10.67
C LYS A 153 -20.28 -6.54 11.43
N LEU A 154 -19.23 -6.14 10.72
CA LEU A 154 -17.95 -5.76 11.32
C LEU A 154 -18.09 -4.53 12.23
N ALA A 155 -18.82 -3.51 11.79
CA ALA A 155 -19.11 -2.32 12.60
C ALA A 155 -19.88 -2.67 13.87
N ARG A 156 -20.93 -3.51 13.77
CA ARG A 156 -21.69 -4.00 14.93
C ARG A 156 -20.81 -4.77 15.91
N ALA A 157 -19.96 -5.67 15.43
CA ALA A 157 -19.05 -6.44 16.27
C ALA A 157 -18.06 -5.54 17.02
N ARG A 158 -17.48 -4.54 16.33
CA ARG A 158 -16.60 -3.55 16.96
C ARG A 158 -17.33 -2.72 18.03
N ASN A 159 -18.55 -2.28 17.74
CA ASN A 159 -19.36 -1.51 18.69
C ASN A 159 -19.74 -2.34 19.91
N ALA A 160 -20.13 -3.60 19.72
CA ALA A 160 -20.45 -4.51 20.81
C ALA A 160 -19.24 -4.73 21.73
N LYS A 161 -18.05 -4.92 21.16
CA LYS A 161 -16.81 -5.04 21.93
C LYS A 161 -16.50 -3.77 22.72
N SER A 162 -16.57 -2.60 22.09
CA SER A 162 -16.34 -1.31 22.74
C SER A 162 -17.33 -1.05 23.88
N ALA A 163 -18.61 -1.41 23.69
CA ALA A 163 -19.62 -1.34 24.72
C ALA A 163 -19.28 -2.25 25.90
N GLN A 164 -18.93 -3.52 25.64
CA GLN A 164 -18.54 -4.47 26.70
C GLN A 164 -17.34 -3.97 27.52
N ASP A 165 -16.30 -3.48 26.84
CA ASP A 165 -15.12 -2.94 27.52
C ASP A 165 -15.51 -1.75 28.42
N LYS A 166 -16.36 -0.84 27.91
CA LYS A 166 -16.84 0.32 28.68
C LYS A 166 -17.69 -0.09 29.89
N GLU A 167 -18.64 -1.00 29.70
CA GLU A 167 -19.48 -1.55 30.76
C GLU A 167 -18.62 -2.24 31.83
N PHE A 168 -17.58 -2.99 31.42
CA PHE A 168 -16.66 -3.64 32.34
C PHE A 168 -15.96 -2.65 33.26
N TYR A 169 -15.37 -1.58 32.71
CA TYR A 169 -14.70 -0.55 33.53
C TYR A 169 -15.68 0.24 34.40
N GLN A 170 -16.88 0.56 33.89
CA GLN A 170 -17.91 1.24 34.67
C GLN A 170 -18.38 0.38 35.84
N ASN A 171 -18.57 -0.92 35.63
CA ASN A 171 -18.96 -1.83 36.69
C ASN A 171 -17.85 -1.95 37.74
N ILE A 172 -16.58 -2.11 37.36
CA ILE A 172 -15.46 -2.14 38.32
C ILE A 172 -15.45 -0.89 39.19
N GLN A 173 -15.58 0.30 38.58
CA GLN A 173 -15.59 1.57 39.29
C GLN A 173 -16.75 1.70 40.30
N LEU A 174 -17.86 0.99 40.09
CA LEU A 174 -19.00 1.00 41.03
C LEU A 174 -18.80 0.06 42.24
N TYR A 175 -17.87 -0.90 42.15
CA TYR A 175 -17.60 -1.87 43.22
C TYR A 175 -16.30 -1.60 44.00
N GLU A 176 -15.51 -0.61 43.58
CA GLU A 176 -14.41 -0.02 44.36
C GLU A 176 -14.88 1.19 45.16
#